data_AF-A0A2E2CTI1-F1
#
_entry.id   AF-A0A2E2CTI1-F1
#
_cell.length_a   1.000
_cell.length_b   1.000
_cell.length_c   1.000
_cell.angle_alpha   90.00
_cell.angle_beta   90.00
_cell.angle_gamma   90.00
#
_symmetry.space_group_name_H-M   'P 1'
#
loop_
_entity.id
_entity.type
_entity.pdbx_description
1 polymer ?
#
loop_
_entity_poly.entity_id
_entity_poly.type
_entity_poly.pdbx_seq_one_letter_code
_entity_poly.pdbx_strand_id
1 'polypeptide(L)'
;MDRTVPFLLAISMAFLCLPRTDVRAQETTPFFTESCEALFQQEEPAFRRPMTEMPMVVTFMLGFYTAKGEDNGLKLLEIANRSDIIPGLIEHCRNTPTDSYLTALGKTVPTPLETPLENPTPMLFDAACSVVFGPPPKTFLRSPLEFSLIQHFAMGYYTAADEELDPTVMAKRRDLMVVLYDQCMEDLDQPLIKAIAETVPES
;
A
#
# COMPACT_ATOMS: atom_id res chain seq x y z
N MET A 1 46.99 36.22 -0.11
CA MET A 1 45.56 36.07 0.25
C MET A 1 45.14 34.72 -0.25
N ASP A 2 44.95 33.76 0.66
CA ASP A 2 44.39 32.45 0.34
C ASP A 2 43.53 32.04 1.54
N ARG A 3 42.20 32.15 1.38
CA ARG A 3 41.20 32.06 2.45
C ARG A 3 40.21 30.90 2.21
N THR A 4 40.65 29.87 1.52
CA THR A 4 39.79 28.74 1.08
C THR A 4 39.93 27.48 1.93
N VAL A 5 40.88 27.42 2.87
CA VAL A 5 41.17 26.19 3.63
C VAL A 5 40.37 25.97 4.94
N PRO A 6 39.84 26.98 5.68
CA PRO A 6 39.20 26.68 6.97
C PRO A 6 37.75 26.20 6.85
N PHE A 7 37.10 26.33 5.68
CA PHE A 7 35.67 26.01 5.53
C PHE A 7 35.40 24.51 5.32
N LEU A 8 36.33 23.77 4.69
CA LEU A 8 36.16 22.34 4.42
C LEU A 8 36.36 21.46 5.67
N LEU A 9 37.12 21.93 6.66
CA LEU A 9 37.33 21.24 7.94
C LEU A 9 36.14 21.37 8.91
N ALA A 10 35.38 22.47 8.84
CA ALA A 10 34.20 22.66 9.67
C ALA A 10 33.04 21.76 9.25
N ILE A 11 32.88 21.51 7.95
CA ILE A 11 31.81 20.65 7.42
C ILE A 11 32.07 19.19 7.79
N SER A 12 33.33 18.74 7.78
CA SER A 12 33.67 17.34 8.12
C SER A 12 33.51 17.01 9.61
N MET A 13 33.67 17.98 10.52
CA MET A 13 33.39 17.75 11.95
C MET A 13 31.89 17.85 12.31
N ALA A 14 31.09 18.63 11.57
CA ALA A 14 29.65 18.70 11.82
C ALA A 14 28.93 17.37 11.56
N PHE A 15 29.42 16.55 10.61
CA PHE A 15 28.89 15.21 10.35
C PHE A 15 29.29 14.15 11.39
N LEU A 16 30.35 14.39 12.17
CA LEU A 16 30.79 13.47 13.24
C LEU A 16 30.09 13.70 14.58
N CYS A 17 29.44 14.86 14.74
CA CYS A 17 28.72 15.24 15.96
C CYS A 17 27.19 15.24 15.80
N LEU A 18 26.66 14.93 14.61
CA LEU A 18 25.27 14.51 14.53
C LEU A 18 25.18 13.22 15.35
N PRO A 19 24.32 13.15 16.39
CA PRO A 19 23.96 11.85 16.91
C PRO A 19 23.57 11.05 15.68
N ARG A 20 24.21 9.89 15.47
CA ARG A 20 23.55 8.82 14.76
C ARG A 20 22.24 8.65 15.50
N THR A 21 21.21 9.34 15.05
CA THR A 21 19.88 8.80 15.07
C THR A 21 20.02 7.58 14.18
N ASP A 22 20.53 6.50 14.76
CA ASP A 22 19.90 5.20 14.65
C ASP A 22 18.44 5.43 15.05
N VAL A 23 17.68 6.11 14.19
CA VAL A 23 16.40 5.56 13.78
C VAL A 23 16.83 4.23 13.18
N ARG A 24 17.04 3.23 14.06
CA ARG A 24 16.74 1.85 13.74
C ARG A 24 15.45 2.01 12.98
N ALA A 25 15.49 1.83 11.66
CA ALA A 25 14.30 1.49 10.93
C ALA A 25 13.79 0.30 11.72
N GLN A 26 12.84 0.57 12.62
CA GLN A 26 12.21 -0.43 13.43
C GLN A 26 11.81 -1.45 12.38
N GLU A 27 12.30 -2.68 12.50
CA GLU A 27 11.86 -3.76 11.63
C GLU A 27 10.37 -3.92 11.93
N THR A 28 9.56 -3.07 11.32
CA THR A 28 8.13 -3.07 11.45
C THR A 28 7.71 -4.25 10.62
N THR A 29 7.39 -5.34 11.30
CA THR A 29 6.65 -6.45 10.72
C THR A 29 5.51 -5.86 9.89
N PRO A 30 5.44 -6.16 8.58
CA PRO A 30 4.37 -5.63 7.75
C PRO A 30 3.02 -6.08 8.32
N PHE A 31 2.04 -5.17 8.44
CA PHE A 31 0.78 -5.47 9.13
C PHE A 31 0.03 -6.67 8.54
N PHE A 32 0.22 -6.95 7.24
CA PHE A 32 -0.45 -8.07 6.58
C PHE A 32 0.07 -9.44 7.03
N THR A 33 1.25 -9.48 7.66
CA THR A 33 1.81 -10.67 8.31
C THR A 33 1.47 -10.76 9.80
N GLU A 34 0.94 -9.69 10.40
CA GLU A 34 0.50 -9.71 11.80
C GLU A 34 -0.76 -10.57 11.95
N SER A 35 -0.93 -11.18 13.13
CA SER A 35 -2.15 -11.91 13.45
C SER A 35 -3.35 -10.96 13.56
N CYS A 36 -4.54 -11.47 13.30
CA CYS A 36 -5.80 -10.76 13.52
C CYS A 36 -5.89 -10.16 14.92
N GLU A 37 -5.44 -10.86 15.96
CA GLU A 37 -5.39 -10.33 17.33
C GLU A 37 -4.35 -9.25 17.55
N ALA A 38 -3.21 -9.28 16.84
CA ALA A 38 -2.23 -8.20 16.90
C ALA A 38 -2.76 -6.93 16.21
N LEU A 39 -3.59 -7.11 15.18
CA LEU A 39 -4.12 -6.03 14.35
C LEU A 39 -5.43 -5.43 14.90
N PHE A 40 -6.31 -6.25 15.46
CA PHE A 40 -7.64 -5.88 15.95
C PHE A 40 -7.84 -6.22 17.43
N GLN A 41 -8.71 -5.47 18.11
CA GLN A 41 -9.16 -5.84 19.44
C GLN A 41 -10.08 -7.07 19.36
N GLN A 42 -9.91 -8.06 20.25
CA GLN A 42 -10.68 -9.31 20.19
C GLN A 42 -12.19 -9.06 20.38
N GLU A 43 -12.54 -8.16 21.30
CA GLU A 43 -13.94 -7.92 21.69
C GLU A 43 -14.59 -6.72 20.97
N GLU A 44 -13.80 -5.83 20.36
CA GLU A 44 -14.29 -4.63 19.69
C GLU A 44 -13.78 -4.56 18.25
N PRO A 45 -14.53 -3.97 17.30
CA PRO A 45 -14.05 -3.75 15.93
C PRO A 45 -12.97 -2.65 15.85
N ALA A 46 -12.25 -2.40 16.94
CA ALA A 46 -11.24 -1.38 17.05
C ALA A 46 -9.88 -1.89 16.54
N PHE A 47 -9.26 -1.09 15.69
CA PHE A 47 -7.90 -1.31 15.21
C PHE A 47 -6.91 -1.03 16.35
N ARG A 48 -5.96 -1.96 16.60
CA ARG A 48 -4.97 -1.79 17.68
C ARG A 48 -3.86 -0.82 17.31
N ARG A 49 -3.51 -0.71 16.03
CA ARG A 49 -2.49 0.24 15.57
C ARG A 49 -3.10 1.65 15.45
N PRO A 50 -2.28 2.70 15.30
CA PRO A 50 -2.79 4.07 15.15
C PRO A 50 -3.81 4.18 14.01
N MET A 51 -4.87 4.97 14.22
CA MET A 51 -5.90 5.21 13.20
C MET A 51 -5.34 5.77 11.88
N THR A 52 -4.17 6.39 11.92
CA THR A 52 -3.43 6.86 10.74
C THR A 52 -2.98 5.74 9.82
N GLU A 53 -2.94 4.49 10.29
CA GLU A 53 -2.53 3.33 9.49
C GLU A 53 -3.71 2.57 8.87
N MET A 54 -4.93 2.77 9.37
CA MET A 54 -6.14 2.15 8.83
C MET A 54 -6.32 2.39 7.31
N PRO A 55 -6.05 3.59 6.76
CA PRO A 55 -6.11 3.80 5.31
C PRO A 55 -5.17 2.89 4.52
N MET A 56 -3.98 2.58 5.04
CA MET A 56 -3.02 1.67 4.38
C MET A 56 -3.53 0.23 4.38
N VAL A 57 -4.14 -0.21 5.48
CA VAL A 57 -4.76 -1.54 5.61
C VAL A 57 -5.92 -1.71 4.62
N VAL A 58 -6.84 -0.76 4.60
CA VAL A 58 -7.98 -0.78 3.66
C VAL A 58 -7.49 -0.75 2.21
N THR A 59 -6.47 0.07 1.92
CA THR A 59 -5.95 0.20 0.55
C THR A 59 -5.23 -1.07 0.08
N PHE A 60 -4.53 -1.76 0.96
CA PHE A 60 -3.96 -3.08 0.67
C PHE A 60 -5.05 -4.11 0.36
N MET A 61 -6.10 -4.18 1.17
CA MET A 61 -7.26 -5.05 0.91
C MET A 61 -7.88 -4.78 -0.46
N LEU A 62 -8.05 -3.52 -0.84
CA LEU A 62 -8.59 -3.15 -2.15
C LEU A 62 -7.70 -3.64 -3.29
N GLY A 63 -6.37 -3.51 -3.17
CA GLY A 63 -5.42 -4.07 -4.13
C GLY A 63 -5.56 -5.59 -4.26
N PHE A 64 -5.58 -6.29 -3.12
CA PHE A 64 -5.70 -7.75 -3.05
C PHE A 64 -6.95 -8.28 -3.76
N TYR A 65 -8.11 -7.70 -3.45
CA TYR A 65 -9.36 -8.12 -4.09
C TYR A 65 -9.50 -7.62 -5.52
N THR A 66 -8.78 -6.57 -5.93
CA THR A 66 -8.76 -6.15 -7.34
C THR A 66 -8.13 -7.23 -8.20
N ALA A 67 -6.97 -7.76 -7.81
CA ALA A 67 -6.33 -8.88 -8.51
C ALA A 67 -7.23 -10.12 -8.54
N LYS A 68 -7.82 -10.53 -7.40
CA LYS A 68 -8.76 -11.67 -7.35
C LYS A 68 -10.09 -11.43 -8.08
N GLY A 69 -10.46 -10.16 -8.24
CA GLY A 69 -11.70 -9.73 -8.88
C GLY A 69 -11.66 -9.88 -10.39
N GLU A 70 -10.49 -9.67 -11.02
CA GLU A 70 -10.31 -9.85 -12.46
C GLU A 70 -10.67 -11.28 -12.90
N ASP A 71 -10.33 -12.30 -12.10
CA ASP A 71 -10.67 -13.70 -12.36
C ASP A 71 -12.18 -13.99 -12.27
N ASN A 72 -12.91 -13.20 -11.47
CA ASN A 72 -14.33 -13.39 -11.18
C ASN A 72 -15.23 -12.31 -11.81
N GLY A 73 -14.67 -11.45 -12.66
CA GLY A 73 -15.39 -10.37 -13.35
C GLY A 73 -15.76 -9.15 -12.48
N LEU A 74 -15.20 -9.04 -11.27
CA LEU A 74 -15.43 -7.93 -10.35
C LEU A 74 -14.49 -6.77 -10.67
N LYS A 75 -15.03 -5.55 -10.79
CA LYS A 75 -14.24 -4.33 -11.01
C LYS A 75 -13.86 -3.65 -9.70
N LEU A 76 -12.79 -2.86 -9.72
CA LEU A 76 -12.30 -2.07 -8.57
C LEU A 76 -13.38 -1.22 -7.90
N LEU A 77 -14.22 -0.56 -8.70
CA LEU A 77 -15.36 0.22 -8.24
C LEU A 77 -16.38 -0.62 -7.44
N GLU A 78 -16.62 -1.84 -7.90
CA GLU A 78 -17.54 -2.78 -7.27
C GLU A 78 -16.95 -3.33 -5.97
N ILE A 79 -15.64 -3.59 -5.93
CA ILE A 79 -14.91 -3.99 -4.72
C ILE A 79 -14.94 -2.88 -3.66
N ALA A 80 -14.71 -1.63 -4.07
CA ALA A 80 -14.78 -0.48 -3.17
C ALA A 80 -16.20 -0.24 -2.61
N ASN A 81 -17.21 -0.40 -3.48
CA ASN A 81 -18.62 -0.33 -3.06
C ASN A 81 -19.03 -1.47 -2.14
N ARG A 82 -18.41 -2.64 -2.30
CA ARG A 82 -18.60 -3.82 -1.45
C ARG A 82 -17.76 -3.75 -0.17
N SER A 83 -17.84 -2.64 0.57
CA SER A 83 -17.19 -2.54 1.89
C SER A 83 -17.62 -3.65 2.88
N ASP A 84 -18.65 -4.44 2.52
CA ASP A 84 -19.01 -5.84 2.77
C ASP A 84 -17.90 -6.79 3.25
N ILE A 85 -16.69 -6.63 2.72
CA ILE A 85 -15.54 -7.46 3.12
C ILE A 85 -15.12 -7.12 4.55
N ILE A 86 -15.21 -5.86 4.97
CA ILE A 86 -14.73 -5.43 6.29
C ILE A 86 -15.49 -6.13 7.43
N PRO A 87 -16.83 -6.19 7.44
CA PRO A 87 -17.57 -6.99 8.42
C PRO A 87 -17.16 -8.46 8.44
N GLY A 88 -17.06 -9.11 7.28
CA GLY A 88 -16.67 -10.53 7.19
C GLY A 88 -15.23 -10.78 7.64
N LEU A 89 -14.33 -9.84 7.38
CA LEU A 89 -12.94 -9.89 7.82
C LEU A 89 -12.83 -9.74 9.34
N ILE A 90 -13.60 -8.81 9.93
CA ILE A 90 -13.70 -8.65 11.39
C ILE A 90 -14.25 -9.94 12.02
N GLU A 91 -15.30 -10.53 11.44
CA GLU A 91 -15.87 -11.79 11.92
C GLU A 91 -14.87 -12.95 11.82
N HIS A 92 -14.19 -13.11 10.68
CA HIS A 92 -13.13 -14.12 10.52
C HIS A 92 -12.02 -13.95 11.56
N CYS A 93 -11.54 -12.71 11.73
CA CYS A 93 -10.51 -12.38 12.69
C CYS A 93 -10.93 -12.63 14.14
N ARG A 94 -12.22 -12.48 14.48
CA ARG A 94 -12.75 -12.86 15.80
C ARG A 94 -12.77 -14.36 16.02
N ASN A 95 -13.16 -15.13 14.99
CA ASN A 95 -13.26 -16.59 15.07
C ASN A 95 -11.89 -17.28 15.03
N THR A 96 -10.90 -16.66 14.40
CA THR A 96 -9.55 -17.21 14.21
C THR A 96 -8.45 -16.15 14.50
N PRO A 97 -8.31 -15.71 15.76
CA PRO A 97 -7.43 -14.59 16.13
C PRO A 97 -5.94 -14.81 15.81
N THR A 98 -5.53 -16.07 15.64
CA THR A 98 -4.16 -16.47 15.30
C THR A 98 -3.86 -16.42 13.81
N ASP A 99 -4.87 -16.38 12.94
CA ASP A 99 -4.65 -16.23 11.49
C ASP A 99 -3.98 -14.88 11.22
N SER A 100 -3.05 -14.83 10.25
CA SER A 100 -2.50 -13.55 9.78
C SER A 100 -3.57 -12.77 9.02
N TYR A 101 -3.43 -11.45 8.97
CA TYR A 101 -4.34 -10.60 8.19
C TYR A 101 -4.44 -11.05 6.72
N LEU A 102 -3.31 -11.40 6.08
CA LEU A 102 -3.31 -11.93 4.72
C LEU A 102 -4.08 -13.26 4.60
N THR A 103 -3.91 -14.16 5.58
CA THR A 103 -4.65 -15.43 5.61
C THR A 103 -6.15 -15.19 5.78
N ALA A 104 -6.51 -14.25 6.65
CA ALA A 104 -7.90 -13.86 6.88
C ALA A 104 -8.52 -13.29 5.59
N LEU A 105 -7.84 -12.33 4.94
CA LEU A 105 -8.27 -11.80 3.64
C LEU A 105 -8.49 -12.89 2.59
N GLY A 106 -7.57 -13.85 2.47
CA GLY A 106 -7.71 -14.96 1.51
C GLY A 106 -8.89 -15.90 1.80
N LYS A 107 -9.37 -15.95 3.05
CA LYS A 107 -10.49 -16.79 3.48
C LYS A 107 -11.81 -16.04 3.58
N THR A 108 -11.79 -14.70 3.69
CA THR A 108 -12.99 -13.89 3.79
C THR A 108 -13.70 -13.84 2.44
N VAL A 109 -14.92 -14.37 2.43
CA VAL A 109 -15.83 -14.23 1.29
C VAL A 109 -16.56 -12.88 1.41
N PRO A 110 -16.61 -12.06 0.35
CA PRO A 110 -17.39 -10.83 0.37
C PRO A 110 -18.88 -11.13 0.65
N THR A 111 -19.48 -10.48 1.65
CA THR A 111 -20.91 -10.65 1.97
C THR A 111 -21.71 -9.46 1.48
N PRO A 112 -22.48 -9.57 0.38
CA PRO A 112 -23.22 -8.46 -0.21
C PRO A 112 -23.94 -7.61 0.84
N LEU A 113 -23.64 -6.32 0.92
CA LEU A 113 -24.48 -5.38 1.68
C LEU A 113 -25.85 -5.30 0.99
N GLU A 114 -26.92 -5.36 1.78
CA GLU A 114 -28.30 -5.28 1.27
C GLU A 114 -28.55 -4.00 0.45
N THR A 115 -27.78 -2.96 0.70
CA THR A 115 -27.82 -1.68 -0.03
C THR A 115 -26.41 -1.29 -0.48
N PRO A 116 -26.12 -1.24 -1.79
CA PRO A 116 -24.86 -0.72 -2.32
C PRO A 116 -24.64 0.74 -1.89
N LEU A 117 -23.38 1.14 -1.66
CA LEU A 117 -23.05 2.55 -1.41
C LEU A 117 -23.43 3.40 -2.64
N GLU A 118 -24.29 4.41 -2.46
CA GLU A 118 -24.92 5.18 -3.56
C GLU A 118 -23.97 6.07 -4.38
N ASN A 119 -22.67 6.13 -4.05
CA ASN A 119 -21.68 6.83 -4.87
C ASN A 119 -20.32 6.16 -4.66
N PRO A 120 -19.90 5.24 -5.56
CA PRO A 120 -18.51 4.85 -5.55
C PRO A 120 -17.67 6.10 -5.78
N THR A 121 -16.82 6.43 -4.82
CA THR A 121 -15.82 7.47 -5.05
C THR A 121 -14.93 7.00 -6.21
N PRO A 122 -14.75 7.78 -7.29
CA PRO A 122 -13.82 7.42 -8.35
C PRO A 122 -12.46 7.20 -7.68
N MET A 123 -11.98 5.96 -7.71
CA MET A 123 -10.77 5.61 -6.99
C MET A 123 -9.56 6.12 -7.76
N LEU A 124 -8.55 6.58 -7.03
CA LEU A 124 -7.25 7.01 -7.55
C LEU A 124 -6.62 5.98 -8.50
N PHE A 125 -6.92 4.69 -8.31
CA PHE A 125 -6.36 3.57 -9.07
C PHE A 125 -6.94 3.41 -10.48
N ASP A 126 -8.17 3.89 -10.72
CA ASP A 126 -8.77 3.94 -12.07
C ASP A 126 -8.41 5.24 -12.81
N ALA A 127 -7.79 6.20 -12.12
CA ALA A 127 -7.35 7.44 -12.74
C ALA A 127 -6.17 7.18 -13.71
N ALA A 128 -6.08 8.00 -14.76
CA ALA A 128 -4.95 7.98 -15.67
C ALA A 128 -3.64 8.30 -14.94
N CYS A 129 -2.53 7.70 -15.38
CA CYS A 129 -1.19 7.94 -14.84
C CYS A 129 -0.84 9.44 -14.76
N SER A 130 -1.28 10.24 -15.74
CA SER A 130 -1.12 11.71 -15.74
C SER A 130 -1.81 12.44 -14.57
N VAL A 131 -2.89 11.89 -14.02
CA VAL A 131 -3.60 12.45 -12.85
C VAL A 131 -2.83 12.18 -11.57
N VAL A 132 -2.19 11.01 -11.50
CA VAL A 132 -1.49 10.48 -10.32
C VAL A 132 -0.08 11.05 -10.21
N PHE A 133 0.69 10.99 -11.31
CA PHE A 133 2.09 11.40 -11.34
C PHE A 133 2.32 12.78 -11.94
N GLY A 134 1.30 13.40 -12.54
CA GLY A 134 1.37 14.73 -13.15
C GLY A 134 2.12 14.75 -14.50
N PRO A 135 1.92 15.79 -15.32
CA PRO A 135 2.74 15.98 -16.51
C PRO A 135 4.16 16.43 -16.13
N PRO A 136 5.20 15.96 -16.85
CA PRO A 136 6.57 16.46 -16.68
C PRO A 136 6.63 18.00 -16.81
N PRO A 137 7.49 18.73 -16.06
CA PRO A 137 8.51 18.26 -15.13
C PRO A 137 8.06 18.30 -13.66
N LYS A 138 6.74 18.29 -13.39
CA LYS A 138 6.25 18.51 -12.02
C LYS A 138 6.31 17.24 -11.17
N THR A 139 6.76 17.47 -9.95
CA THR A 139 7.09 16.57 -8.85
C THR A 139 5.99 15.58 -8.47
N PHE A 140 6.46 14.36 -8.13
CA PHE A 140 5.89 13.35 -7.22
C PHE A 140 4.63 13.79 -6.49
N LEU A 141 3.61 12.90 -6.55
CA LEU A 141 2.44 12.76 -5.67
C LEU A 141 2.27 13.86 -4.61
N ARG A 142 1.12 14.55 -4.67
CA ARG A 142 0.84 15.80 -3.94
C ARG A 142 0.97 15.66 -2.41
N SER A 143 0.95 14.43 -1.91
CA SER A 143 1.17 14.10 -0.49
C SER A 143 1.96 12.79 -0.31
N PRO A 144 2.89 12.72 0.67
CA PRO A 144 3.49 11.46 1.11
C PRO A 144 2.46 10.37 1.48
N LEU A 145 1.25 10.78 1.87
CA LEU A 145 0.16 9.84 2.13
C LEU A 145 -0.32 9.16 0.85
N GLU A 146 -0.49 9.89 -0.25
CA GLU A 146 -0.94 9.32 -1.54
C GLU A 146 0.05 8.28 -2.06
N PHE A 147 1.35 8.54 -1.87
CA PHE A 147 2.41 7.58 -2.16
C PHE A 147 2.26 6.30 -1.35
N SER A 148 2.10 6.42 -0.04
CA SER A 148 1.90 5.25 0.82
C SER A 148 0.65 4.47 0.41
N LEU A 149 -0.45 5.14 0.04
CA LEU A 149 -1.67 4.46 -0.42
C LEU A 149 -1.43 3.68 -1.72
N ILE A 150 -0.79 4.30 -2.73
CA ILE A 150 -0.49 3.60 -3.99
C ILE A 150 0.45 2.41 -3.77
N GLN A 151 1.46 2.57 -2.94
CA GLN A 151 2.37 1.47 -2.60
C GLN A 151 1.61 0.32 -1.94
N HIS A 152 0.73 0.60 -0.97
CA HIS A 152 -0.04 -0.45 -0.28
C HIS A 152 -1.05 -1.13 -1.19
N PHE A 153 -1.67 -0.39 -2.10
CA PHE A 153 -2.53 -0.95 -3.13
C PHE A 153 -1.75 -1.92 -4.03
N ALA A 154 -0.62 -1.47 -4.58
CA ALA A 154 0.21 -2.28 -5.46
C ALA A 154 0.71 -3.54 -4.75
N MET A 155 1.16 -3.43 -3.49
CA MET A 155 1.55 -4.58 -2.67
C MET A 155 0.39 -5.57 -2.50
N GLY A 156 -0.81 -5.10 -2.20
CA GLY A 156 -2.00 -5.95 -2.11
C GLY A 156 -2.29 -6.68 -3.42
N TYR A 157 -2.23 -5.96 -4.54
CA TYR A 157 -2.45 -6.51 -5.88
C TYR A 157 -1.44 -7.63 -6.19
N TYR A 158 -0.13 -7.37 -6.08
CA TYR A 158 0.90 -8.37 -6.39
C TYR A 158 0.82 -9.58 -5.47
N THR A 159 0.51 -9.39 -4.18
CA THR A 159 0.34 -10.49 -3.22
C THR A 159 -0.79 -11.46 -3.63
N ALA A 160 -1.80 -10.96 -4.34
CA ALA A 160 -2.92 -11.78 -4.82
C ALA A 160 -2.73 -12.34 -6.23
N ALA A 161 -2.04 -11.59 -7.10
CA ALA A 161 -1.86 -11.87 -8.51
C ALA A 161 -0.76 -12.93 -8.78
N ASP A 162 0.25 -13.00 -7.91
CA ASP A 162 1.37 -13.93 -8.07
C ASP A 162 1.70 -14.62 -6.74
N GLU A 163 1.44 -15.92 -6.68
CA GLU A 163 1.70 -16.74 -5.49
C GLU A 163 3.20 -17.03 -5.28
N GLU A 164 4.05 -16.79 -6.28
CA GLU A 164 5.51 -16.95 -6.18
C GLU A 164 6.19 -15.72 -5.53
N LEU A 165 5.52 -14.56 -5.50
CA LEU A 165 6.02 -13.36 -4.84
C LEU A 165 5.86 -13.46 -3.31
N ASP A 166 6.96 -13.39 -2.57
CA ASP A 166 6.91 -13.26 -1.10
C ASP A 166 6.48 -11.84 -0.72
N PRO A 167 5.30 -11.64 -0.12
CA PRO A 167 4.81 -10.31 0.24
C PRO A 167 5.72 -9.62 1.28
N THR A 168 6.47 -10.38 2.07
CA THR A 168 7.45 -9.87 3.04
C THR A 168 8.67 -9.26 2.34
N VAL A 169 9.07 -9.81 1.19
CA VAL A 169 10.12 -9.26 0.33
C VAL A 169 9.61 -8.01 -0.37
N MET A 170 8.39 -8.07 -0.92
CA MET A 170 7.74 -6.94 -1.58
C MET A 170 7.58 -5.73 -0.66
N ALA A 171 7.22 -5.92 0.62
CA ALA A 171 7.13 -4.81 1.58
C ALA A 171 8.48 -4.13 1.88
N LYS A 172 9.60 -4.79 1.58
CA LYS A 172 10.94 -4.21 1.75
C LYS A 172 11.46 -3.54 0.49
N ARG A 173 10.81 -3.73 -0.66
CA ARG A 173 11.19 -3.09 -1.93
C ARG A 173 10.94 -1.59 -1.86
N ARG A 174 12.03 -0.82 -1.99
CA ARG A 174 12.03 0.65 -1.94
C ARG A 174 11.92 1.31 -3.31
N ASP A 175 12.13 0.53 -4.36
CA ASP A 175 12.16 0.95 -5.76
C ASP A 175 10.82 0.79 -6.48
N LEU A 176 9.86 0.05 -5.90
CA LEU A 176 8.58 -0.27 -6.55
C LEU A 176 7.87 0.95 -7.13
N MET A 177 7.85 2.05 -6.37
CA MET A 177 7.20 3.29 -6.79
C MET A 177 7.98 4.05 -7.88
N VAL A 178 9.30 3.83 -7.97
CA VAL A 178 10.11 4.36 -9.07
C VAL A 178 9.80 3.59 -10.35
N VAL A 179 9.77 2.25 -10.28
CA VAL A 179 9.43 1.42 -11.44
C VAL A 179 8.00 1.72 -11.93
N LEU A 180 7.03 1.84 -11.01
CA LEU A 180 5.66 2.19 -11.37
C LEU A 180 5.56 3.60 -11.99
N TYR A 181 6.36 4.56 -11.49
CA TYR A 181 6.43 5.88 -12.11
C TYR A 181 6.95 5.78 -13.54
N ASP A 182 8.04 5.05 -13.76
CA ASP A 182 8.65 4.86 -15.08
C ASP A 182 7.66 4.19 -16.05
N GLN A 183 6.96 3.13 -15.62
CA GLN A 183 5.89 2.48 -16.39
C GLN A 183 4.79 3.50 -16.77
N CYS A 184 4.37 4.32 -15.82
CA CYS A 184 3.37 5.36 -16.06
C CYS A 184 3.85 6.47 -17.02
N MET A 185 5.16 6.69 -17.16
CA MET A 185 5.70 7.69 -18.10
C MET A 185 5.71 7.20 -19.55
N GLU A 186 5.61 5.89 -19.80
CA GLU A 186 5.52 5.33 -21.16
C GLU A 186 4.17 5.63 -21.82
N ASP A 187 3.08 5.61 -21.05
CA ASP A 187 1.74 5.99 -21.47
C ASP A 187 1.04 6.76 -20.33
N LEU A 188 0.86 8.06 -20.52
CA LEU A 188 0.26 8.95 -19.52
C LEU A 188 -1.27 8.84 -19.42
N ASP A 189 -1.91 8.27 -20.44
CA ASP A 189 -3.37 8.11 -20.51
C ASP A 189 -3.81 6.74 -19.98
N GLN A 190 -2.88 5.80 -19.79
CA GLN A 190 -3.19 4.50 -19.23
C GLN A 190 -3.70 4.62 -17.77
N PRO A 191 -4.70 3.82 -17.35
CA PRO A 191 -5.12 3.76 -15.95
C PRO A 191 -3.99 3.27 -15.03
N LEU A 192 -3.88 3.83 -13.83
CA LEU A 192 -2.86 3.44 -12.85
C LEU A 192 -2.91 1.94 -12.52
N ILE A 193 -4.10 1.35 -12.39
CA ILE A 193 -4.27 -0.09 -12.15
C ILE A 193 -3.63 -0.94 -13.25
N LYS A 194 -3.72 -0.50 -14.51
CA LYS A 194 -3.11 -1.18 -15.65
C LYS A 194 -1.58 -1.09 -15.58
N ALA A 195 -1.05 0.10 -15.27
CA ALA A 195 0.38 0.27 -15.06
C ALA A 195 0.90 -0.62 -13.91
N ILE A 196 0.14 -0.77 -12.81
CA ILE A 196 0.47 -1.70 -11.72
C ILE A 196 0.49 -3.15 -12.24
N ALA A 197 -0.54 -3.61 -12.93
CA ALA A 197 -0.59 -4.97 -13.46
C ALA A 197 0.58 -5.29 -14.41
N GLU A 198 1.02 -4.31 -15.20
CA GLU A 198 2.15 -4.47 -16.13
C GLU A 198 3.52 -4.30 -15.46
N THR A 199 3.57 -3.66 -14.29
CA THR A 199 4.78 -3.52 -13.48
C THR A 199 4.99 -4.80 -12.66
N VAL A 200 5.32 -5.91 -13.32
CA VAL A 200 5.69 -7.14 -12.59
C VAL A 200 7.05 -6.88 -11.92
N PRO A 201 7.12 -6.91 -10.58
CA PRO A 201 8.39 -6.78 -9.91
C PRO A 201 9.22 -8.03 -10.21
N GLU A 202 10.33 -7.91 -10.96
CA GLU A 202 11.31 -9.01 -11.08
C GLU A 202 11.74 -9.44 -9.66
N SER A 203 11.81 -10.76 -9.46
CA SER A 203 12.08 -11.43 -8.17
C SER A 203 13.54 -11.37 -7.73
#